data_AF-A0A3D2N2F7-F1
#
_entry.id   AF-A0A3D2N2F7-F1
#
_cell.length_a   1.000
_cell.length_b   1.000
_cell.length_c   1.000
_cell.angle_alpha   90.00
_cell.angle_beta   90.00
_cell.angle_gamma   90.00
#
_symmetry.space_group_name_H-M   'P 1'
#
loop_
_entity.id
_entity.type
_entity.pdbx_description
1 polymer ?
#
loop_
_entity_poly.entity_id
_entity_poly.type
_entity_poly.pdbx_seq_one_letter_code
_entity_poly.pdbx_strand_id
1 'polypeptide(L)'
;MERNELTKEIGKRIRNERRKQELNQEELAYRAGIHTSYYGCIERGEKCPTIETIIKICKAMDIPVSKIIPENNVPKLSPEERMLSALHKLSPDKQEYFADIIENIAELILCD
;
A
#
# COMPACT_ATOMS: atom_id res chain seq x y z
N MET A 1 -10.06 10.52 -1.33
CA MET A 1 -9.39 11.18 -0.18
C MET A 1 -9.03 12.59 -0.61
N GLU A 2 -9.33 13.62 0.19
CA GLU A 2 -8.87 14.99 -0.11
C GLU A 2 -7.34 15.11 0.00
N ARG A 3 -6.73 15.96 -0.81
CA ARG A 3 -5.27 16.13 -0.89
C ARG A 3 -4.62 16.46 0.46
N ASN A 4 -5.32 17.22 1.31
CA ASN A 4 -4.84 17.62 2.63
C ASN A 4 -4.78 16.41 3.59
N GLU A 5 -5.82 15.58 3.60
CA GLU A 5 -5.88 14.39 4.44
C GLU A 5 -4.83 13.34 4.05
N LEU A 6 -4.59 13.16 2.74
CA LEU A 6 -3.51 12.28 2.27
C LEU A 6 -2.13 12.75 2.75
N THR A 7 -1.88 14.07 2.68
CA THR A 7 -0.59 14.65 3.09
C THR A 7 -0.34 14.45 4.59
N LYS A 8 -1.36 14.67 5.42
CA LYS A 8 -1.28 14.41 6.87
C LYS A 8 -1.04 12.94 7.20
N GLU A 9 -1.73 12.03 6.50
CA GLU A 9 -1.59 10.59 6.74
C GLU A 9 -0.18 10.09 6.37
N ILE A 10 0.35 10.52 5.22
CA ILE A 10 1.74 10.23 4.83
C ILE A 10 2.73 10.76 5.87
N GLY A 11 2.58 12.03 6.29
CA GLY A 11 3.44 12.64 7.31
C GLY A 11 3.42 11.88 8.64
N LYS A 12 2.22 11.46 9.08
CA LYS A 12 2.02 10.64 10.28
C LYS A 12 2.70 9.28 10.18
N ARG A 13 2.58 8.59 9.04
CA ARG A 13 3.25 7.30 8.80
C ARG A 13 4.76 7.42 8.84
N ILE A 14 5.32 8.43 8.18
CA ILE A 14 6.76 8.73 8.23
C ILE A 14 7.22 8.94 9.68
N ARG A 15 6.50 9.78 10.43
CA ARG A 15 6.80 10.04 11.84
C ARG A 15 6.75 8.78 12.71
N ASN A 16 5.78 7.90 12.45
CA ASN A 16 5.63 6.66 13.21
C ASN A 16 6.78 5.68 12.92
N GLU A 17 7.12 5.45 11.66
CA GLU A 17 8.24 4.57 11.30
C GLU A 17 9.58 5.12 11.81
N ARG A 18 9.81 6.44 11.69
CA ARG A 18 11.00 7.08 12.27
C ARG A 18 11.11 6.84 13.77
N ARG A 19 10.01 6.99 14.50
CA ARG A 19 9.99 6.80 15.97
C ARG A 19 10.20 5.35 16.39
N LYS A 20 9.76 4.37 15.59
CA LYS A 20 10.04 2.94 15.84
C LYS A 20 11.53 2.62 15.76
N GLN A 21 12.29 3.42 15.00
CA GLN A 21 13.74 3.31 14.88
C GLN A 21 14.50 4.25 15.83
N GLU A 22 13.79 4.93 16.74
CA GLU A 22 14.36 5.85 17.73
C GLU A 22 15.15 7.03 17.12
N LEU A 23 14.94 7.32 15.83
CA LEU A 23 15.61 8.41 15.13
C LEU A 23 14.95 9.75 15.46
N ASN A 24 15.74 10.80 15.67
CA ASN A 24 15.23 12.17 15.71
C ASN A 24 15.04 12.73 14.28
N GLN A 25 14.39 13.90 14.14
CA GLN A 25 14.10 14.48 12.82
C GLN A 25 15.37 14.89 12.06
N GLU A 26 16.38 15.40 12.76
CA GLU A 26 17.65 15.84 12.18
C GLU A 26 18.44 14.66 11.62
N GLU A 27 18.52 13.57 12.39
CA GLU A 27 19.20 12.33 12.02
C GLU A 27 18.60 11.73 10.74
N LEU A 28 17.27 11.58 10.68
CA LEU A 28 16.64 11.02 9.49
C LEU A 28 16.71 11.98 8.29
N ALA A 29 16.57 13.28 8.51
CA ALA A 29 16.71 14.27 7.44
C ALA A 29 18.12 14.24 6.83
N TYR A 30 19.15 14.14 7.68
CA TYR A 30 20.54 13.98 7.25
C TYR A 30 20.73 12.70 6.42
N ARG A 31 20.29 11.54 6.92
CA ARG A 31 20.36 10.26 6.20
C ARG A 31 19.63 10.28 4.85
N ALA A 32 18.50 10.98 4.78
CA ALA A 32 17.71 11.11 3.56
C ALA A 32 18.23 12.21 2.61
N GLY A 33 19.25 12.98 3.01
CA GLY A 33 19.81 14.07 2.20
C GLY A 33 18.82 15.21 1.96
N ILE A 34 18.00 15.54 2.97
CA ILE A 34 16.98 16.59 2.90
C ILE A 34 17.11 17.57 4.07
N HIS A 35 16.66 18.81 3.87
CA HIS A 35 16.70 19.82 4.92
C HIS A 35 15.80 19.44 6.11
N THR A 36 16.30 19.52 7.34
CA THR A 36 15.56 19.17 8.57
C THR A 36 14.25 19.96 8.70
N SER A 37 14.25 21.24 8.31
CA SER A 37 13.05 22.08 8.30
C SER A 37 11.99 21.56 7.33
N TYR A 38 12.40 21.18 6.11
CA TYR A 38 11.51 20.59 5.11
C TYR A 38 10.97 19.23 5.56
N TYR A 39 11.83 18.38 6.14
CA TYR A 39 11.43 17.11 6.75
C TYR A 39 10.39 17.30 7.86
N GLY A 40 10.59 18.29 8.74
CA GLY A 40 9.63 18.64 9.77
C GLY A 40 8.26 19.06 9.21
N CYS A 41 8.23 19.84 8.12
CA CYS A 41 6.98 20.19 7.44
C CYS A 41 6.27 18.98 6.84
N ILE A 42 7.02 17.98 6.34
CA ILE A 42 6.46 16.72 5.84
C ILE A 42 5.75 15.97 6.97
N GLU A 43 6.41 15.76 8.11
CA GLU A 43 5.83 15.00 9.23
C GLU A 43 4.57 15.67 9.82
N ARG A 44 4.49 17.00 9.76
CA ARG A 44 3.30 17.76 10.21
C ARG A 44 2.18 17.81 9.16
N GLY A 45 2.43 17.29 7.95
CA GLY A 45 1.46 17.34 6.84
C GLY A 45 1.30 18.72 6.20
N GLU A 46 2.24 19.64 6.43
CA GLU A 46 2.23 21.01 5.89
C GLU A 46 2.73 21.06 4.44
N LYS A 47 3.57 20.08 4.05
CA LYS A 47 4.13 19.94 2.71
C LYS A 47 3.94 18.51 2.22
N CYS A 48 3.40 18.38 1.02
CA CYS A 48 3.35 17.10 0.32
C CYS A 48 4.74 16.80 -0.27
N PRO A 49 5.40 15.71 0.13
CA PRO A 49 6.68 15.31 -0.45
C PRO A 49 6.51 14.80 -1.88
N THR A 50 7.53 14.97 -2.71
CA THR A 50 7.59 14.29 -4.01
C THR A 50 7.82 12.79 -3.82
N ILE A 51 7.55 11.98 -4.85
CA ILE A 51 7.86 10.54 -4.83
C ILE A 51 9.35 10.31 -4.57
N GLU A 52 10.23 11.13 -5.16
CA GLU A 52 11.68 11.05 -4.93
C GLU A 52 12.03 11.26 -3.45
N THR A 53 11.43 12.26 -2.80
CA THR A 53 11.62 12.51 -1.36
C THR A 53 11.12 11.33 -0.52
N ILE A 54 9.97 10.75 -0.85
CA ILE A 54 9.45 9.55 -0.16
C ILE A 54 10.44 8.39 -0.29
N ILE A 55 10.99 8.15 -1.48
CA ILE A 55 11.98 7.09 -1.72
C ILE A 55 13.26 7.33 -0.92
N LYS A 56 13.76 8.57 -0.86
CA LYS A 56 14.93 8.94 -0.04
C LYS A 56 14.69 8.65 1.44
N ILE A 57 13.54 9.06 1.96
CA ILE A 57 13.13 8.82 3.36
C ILE A 57 13.03 7.31 3.64
N CYS A 58 12.39 6.54 2.75
CA CYS A 58 12.25 5.10 2.92
C CYS A 58 13.60 4.37 2.88
N LYS A 59 14.50 4.77 1.97
CA LYS A 59 15.88 4.24 1.92
C LYS A 59 16.67 4.56 3.18
N ALA A 60 16.55 5.79 3.70
CA ALA A 60 17.21 6.22 4.92
C ALA A 60 16.74 5.46 6.18
N MET A 61 15.54 4.89 6.14
CA MET A 61 14.97 4.02 7.19
C MET A 61 15.07 2.52 6.87
N ASP A 62 15.56 2.13 5.69
CA ASP A 62 15.53 0.74 5.21
C ASP A 62 14.14 0.08 5.29
N ILE A 63 13.11 0.77 4.79
CA ILE A 63 11.73 0.24 4.76
C ILE A 63 11.14 0.28 3.33
N PRO A 64 10.17 -0.58 3.01
CA PRO A 64 9.45 -0.48 1.76
C PRO A 64 8.49 0.72 1.76
N VAL A 65 8.30 1.32 0.58
CA VAL A 65 7.41 2.48 0.35
C VAL A 65 5.97 2.20 0.79
N SER A 66 5.53 0.93 0.75
CA SER A 66 4.21 0.48 1.21
C SER A 66 3.93 0.76 2.70
N LYS A 67 4.96 0.98 3.53
CA LYS A 67 4.77 1.42 4.92
C LYS A 67 4.28 2.87 5.01
N ILE A 68 4.67 3.70 4.04
CA ILE A 68 4.37 5.13 4.03
C ILE A 68 3.13 5.45 3.20
N ILE A 69 2.95 4.78 2.06
CA ILE A 69 1.79 5.01 1.21
C ILE A 69 0.58 4.30 1.82
N PRO A 70 -0.52 5.02 2.11
CA PRO A 70 -1.74 4.38 2.56
C PRO A 70 -2.27 3.46 1.47
N GLU A 71 -2.71 2.26 1.86
CA GLU A 71 -3.42 1.38 0.95
C GLU A 71 -4.68 2.13 0.48
N ASN A 72 -4.87 2.20 -0.82
CA ASN A 72 -6.20 2.49 -1.32
C ASN A 72 -7.07 1.35 -0.82
N ASN A 73 -8.15 1.66 -0.10
CA ASN A 73 -9.29 0.76 0.03
C ASN A 73 -9.88 0.58 -1.37
N VAL A 74 -9.18 -0.15 -2.23
CA VAL A 74 -9.79 -0.80 -3.37
C VAL A 74 -10.82 -1.71 -2.71
N PRO A 75 -12.11 -1.58 -3.04
CA PRO A 75 -13.09 -2.54 -2.58
C PRO A 75 -12.50 -3.92 -2.81
N LYS A 76 -12.48 -4.77 -1.76
CA LYS A 76 -12.15 -6.17 -1.98
C LYS A 76 -13.08 -6.62 -3.11
N LEU A 77 -12.47 -7.10 -4.20
CA LEU A 77 -13.21 -7.63 -5.34
C LEU A 77 -14.32 -8.53 -4.78
N SER A 78 -15.53 -8.35 -5.30
CA SER A 78 -16.66 -9.22 -4.94
C SER A 78 -16.27 -10.68 -5.21
N PRO A 79 -16.91 -11.67 -4.57
CA PRO A 79 -16.66 -13.08 -4.89
C PRO A 79 -16.67 -13.36 -6.41
N GLU A 80 -17.60 -12.73 -7.14
CA GLU A 80 -17.74 -12.85 -8.60
C GLU A 80 -16.55 -12.24 -9.33
N GLU A 81 -16.14 -11.02 -8.98
CA GLU A 81 -14.99 -10.35 -9.59
C GLU A 81 -13.67 -11.09 -9.32
N ARG A 82 -13.54 -11.71 -8.14
CA ARG A 82 -12.38 -12.55 -7.80
C ARG A 82 -12.33 -13.80 -8.67
N MET A 83 -13.48 -14.43 -8.90
CA MET A 83 -13.59 -15.61 -9.75
C MET A 83 -13.24 -15.27 -11.21
N LEU A 84 -13.80 -14.18 -11.73
CA LEU A 84 -13.52 -13.71 -13.08
C LEU A 84 -12.03 -13.34 -13.27
N SER A 85 -11.43 -12.68 -12.27
CA SER A 85 -9.99 -12.36 -12.29
C SER A 85 -9.11 -13.61 -12.27
N ALA A 86 -9.51 -14.65 -11.54
CA ALA A 86 -8.80 -15.93 -11.54
C ALA A 86 -8.91 -16.64 -12.89
N LEU A 87 -10.12 -16.68 -13.46
CA LEU A 87 -10.40 -17.27 -14.78
C LEU A 87 -9.56 -16.63 -15.89
N HIS A 88 -9.48 -15.30 -15.96
CA HIS A 88 -8.70 -14.59 -16.98
C HIS A 88 -7.18 -14.86 -16.93
N LYS A 89 -6.66 -15.43 -15.83
CA LYS A 89 -5.24 -15.81 -15.73
C LYS A 89 -4.96 -17.21 -16.27
N LEU A 90 -6.00 -17.98 -16.60
CA LEU A 90 -5.91 -19.35 -17.11
C LEU A 90 -6.01 -19.36 -18.64
N SER A 91 -5.37 -20.35 -19.27
CA SER A 91 -5.58 -20.65 -20.68
C SER A 91 -6.99 -21.22 -20.91
N PRO A 92 -7.56 -21.16 -22.13
CA PRO A 92 -8.90 -21.68 -22.42
C PRO A 92 -9.13 -23.11 -21.89
N ASP A 93 -8.22 -24.05 -22.17
CA ASP A 93 -8.34 -25.44 -21.69
C ASP A 93 -8.37 -25.56 -20.15
N LYS A 94 -7.69 -24.65 -19.45
CA LYS A 94 -7.67 -24.63 -17.98
C LYS A 94 -8.88 -23.90 -17.41
N GLN A 95 -9.50 -23.00 -18.17
CA GLN A 95 -10.77 -22.38 -17.80
C GLN A 95 -11.88 -23.42 -17.81
N GLU A 96 -11.92 -24.28 -18.84
CA GLU A 96 -12.88 -25.37 -18.94
C GLU A 96 -12.78 -26.32 -17.73
N TYR A 97 -11.57 -26.81 -17.45
CA TYR A 97 -11.32 -27.65 -16.28
C TYR A 97 -11.68 -26.97 -14.95
N PHE A 98 -11.46 -25.66 -14.86
CA PHE A 98 -11.83 -24.90 -13.67
C PHE A 98 -13.35 -24.73 -13.55
N ALA A 99 -14.07 -24.54 -14.65
CA ALA A 99 -15.54 -24.48 -14.67
C ALA A 99 -16.13 -25.80 -14.15
N ASP A 100 -15.64 -26.94 -14.65
CA ASP A 100 -16.07 -28.27 -14.19
C ASP A 100 -15.91 -28.42 -12.68
N ILE A 101 -14.76 -28.01 -12.12
CA ILE A 101 -14.52 -28.06 -10.67
C ILE A 101 -15.53 -27.21 -9.90
N ILE A 102 -15.79 -25.99 -10.37
CA ILE A 102 -16.72 -25.07 -9.71
C ILE A 102 -18.14 -25.61 -9.73
N GLU A 103 -18.60 -26.18 -10.84
CA GLU A 103 -19.92 -26.80 -10.96
C GLU A 103 -20.07 -27.98 -9.98
N ASN A 104 -19.08 -28.89 -9.96
CA ASN A 104 -19.08 -30.01 -9.02
C ASN A 104 -19.12 -29.55 -7.55
N ILE A 105 -18.34 -28.53 -7.19
CA ILE A 105 -18.36 -27.97 -5.83
C ILE A 105 -19.69 -27.28 -5.52
N ALA A 106 -20.26 -26.55 -6.48
CA ALA A 106 -21.54 -25.87 -6.30
C ALA A 106 -22.66 -26.88 -6.06
N GLU A 107 -22.69 -27.99 -6.79
CA GLU A 107 -23.63 -29.09 -6.55
C GLU A 107 -23.53 -29.63 -5.12
N LEU A 108 -22.31 -29.84 -4.61
CA LEU A 108 -22.12 -30.28 -3.22
C LEU A 108 -22.66 -29.29 -2.19
N ILE A 109 -22.53 -27.99 -2.45
CA ILE A 109 -23.00 -26.92 -1.53
C ILE A 109 -24.53 -26.78 -1.57
N LEU A 110 -25.16 -27.03 -2.72
CA LEU A 110 -26.61 -26.91 -2.90
C LEU A 110 -27.40 -28.13 -2.39
N CYS A 111 -26.71 -29.21 -2.02
CA CYS A 111 -27.29 -30.43 -1.46
C CYS A 111 -27.48 -30.41 0.07
N ASP A 112 -27.01 -29.36 0.77
CA ASP A 112 -27.25 -29.08 2.21
C ASP A 112 -28.43 -28.09 2.41
#